data_AF-A0A5C9EH15-F1
#
_entry.id   AF-A0A5C9EH15-F1
#
_cell.length_a   1.000
_cell.length_b   1.000
_cell.length_c   1.000
_cell.angle_alpha   90.00
_cell.angle_beta   90.00
_cell.angle_gamma   90.00
#
_symmetry.space_group_name_H-M   'P 1'
#
loop_
_entity.id
_entity.type
_entity.pdbx_description
1 polymer ?
#
loop_
_entity_poly.entity_id
_entity_poly.type
_entity_poly.pdbx_seq_one_letter_code
_entity_poly.pdbx_strand_id
1 'polypeptide(L)'
;MTEADYDYFMVFQLLDSGERERLDIEEGEMQSILHPEEVFVIVKEEIRRIFIWKGAKSPVRKRFISSRVAGGLQEELVKEANFHRCKIVSVDQGDEVVEFLQAFNLESMEVEDRLQDMRYVRNVERDAAGGMGEVVDSTSGTSEAEEEEYYSPALEELKRKGVDVEAEMTAPQNNKTTTKPKKATTSRSTRPKREPRPRRKTGTSSKIDKGSLIKTVLDTEVPSDYQRQNLIIGEELYGAVSKTTNVFGENVEKTNWELISSVPEGIFLLKDYIFRIYFNPDEGIIKAVEILKDETKSKMEKSNLEMPESGGKLSKQILDLDSPEGYKRINLIEGHHLYGATTKSVNVFGEEQEEIAWDLIDSIPKELITLDDHLFRVFFDSEKETVPGIEVLKKGKEKNNPGTSTNSNPKKKESEENGSSKRRNLPKIPSGEN
;
A
#
# COMPACT_ATOMS: atom_id res chain seq x y z
N MET A 1 -34.79 -17.71 15.79
CA MET A 1 -34.12 -17.24 14.57
C MET A 1 -33.68 -18.48 13.81
N THR A 2 -34.26 -18.67 12.64
CA THR A 2 -33.99 -19.74 11.67
C THR A 2 -32.54 -19.69 11.21
N GLU A 3 -32.00 -20.81 10.71
CA GLU A 3 -30.71 -20.87 10.00
C GLU A 3 -30.69 -19.74 8.96
N ALA A 4 -30.02 -18.64 9.29
CA ALA A 4 -29.82 -17.54 8.38
C ALA A 4 -28.72 -17.98 7.44
N ASP A 5 -28.98 -17.98 6.14
CA ASP A 5 -27.94 -18.15 5.13
C ASP A 5 -26.93 -17.01 5.32
N TYR A 6 -25.77 -17.34 5.89
CA TYR A 6 -24.67 -16.41 6.05
C TYR A 6 -23.97 -16.28 4.70
N ASP A 7 -24.05 -15.08 4.13
CA ASP A 7 -23.38 -14.76 2.88
C ASP A 7 -21.89 -14.48 3.10
N TYR A 8 -21.11 -14.58 2.02
CA TYR A 8 -19.67 -14.28 2.02
C TYR A 8 -19.34 -12.84 2.48
N PHE A 9 -20.31 -11.95 2.35
CA PHE A 9 -20.24 -10.55 2.71
C PHE A 9 -21.52 -10.14 3.43
N MET A 10 -21.38 -9.55 4.61
CA MET A 10 -22.52 -9.09 5.42
C MET A 10 -22.17 -7.78 6.11
N VAL A 11 -23.11 -6.84 6.12
CA VAL A 11 -22.97 -5.57 6.83
C VAL A 11 -24.09 -5.46 7.86
N PHE A 12 -23.72 -5.11 9.09
CA PHE A 12 -24.66 -4.85 10.16
C PHE A 12 -24.50 -3.43 10.66
N GLN A 13 -25.59 -2.66 10.66
CA GLN A 13 -25.66 -1.39 11.37
C GLN A 13 -25.98 -1.67 12.84
N LEU A 14 -25.25 -1.01 13.74
CA LEU A 14 -25.53 -1.10 15.17
C LEU A 14 -26.51 -0.01 15.58
N LEU A 15 -27.56 -0.36 16.32
CA LEU A 15 -28.51 0.60 16.90
C LEU A 15 -28.08 0.98 18.32
N ASP A 16 -28.58 2.11 18.84
CA ASP A 16 -28.26 2.58 20.19
C ASP A 16 -28.77 1.65 21.30
N SER A 17 -29.78 0.83 20.99
CA SER A 17 -30.26 -0.26 21.85
C SER A 17 -29.23 -1.37 22.06
N GLY A 18 -28.22 -1.45 21.18
CA GLY A 18 -27.26 -2.55 21.10
C GLY A 18 -27.74 -3.73 20.24
N GLU A 19 -28.89 -3.60 19.60
CA GLU A 19 -29.34 -4.52 18.56
C GLU A 19 -28.60 -4.22 17.24
N ARG A 20 -28.46 -5.25 16.39
CA ARG A 20 -27.82 -5.14 15.09
C ARG A 20 -28.86 -5.36 13.99
N GLU A 21 -28.88 -4.50 12.99
CA GLU A 21 -29.73 -4.60 11.81
C GLU A 21 -28.87 -4.99 10.62
N ARG A 22 -29.24 -6.06 9.91
CA ARG A 22 -28.53 -6.48 8.69
C ARG A 22 -28.94 -5.56 7.55
N LEU A 23 -27.96 -5.02 6.84
CA LEU A 23 -28.18 -4.22 5.63
C LEU A 23 -27.93 -5.10 4.40
N ASP A 24 -28.87 -5.08 3.46
CA ASP A 24 -28.76 -5.79 2.18
C ASP A 24 -28.08 -4.88 1.16
N ILE A 25 -26.74 -4.90 1.14
CA ILE A 25 -25.90 -3.99 0.36
C ILE A 25 -24.81 -4.80 -0.34
N GLU A 26 -24.47 -4.41 -1.56
CA GLU A 26 -23.35 -4.98 -2.31
C GLU A 26 -22.00 -4.34 -1.92
N GLU A 27 -20.90 -5.07 -2.14
CA GLU A 27 -19.57 -4.60 -1.72
C GLU A 27 -19.18 -3.24 -2.32
N GLY A 28 -19.56 -2.98 -3.57
CA GLY A 28 -19.25 -1.72 -4.27
C GLY A 28 -19.99 -0.49 -3.73
N GLU A 29 -21.06 -0.68 -2.96
CA GLU A 29 -21.86 0.42 -2.40
C GLU A 29 -21.40 0.80 -0.98
N MET A 30 -20.37 0.14 -0.44
CA MET A 30 -19.94 0.32 0.95
C MET A 30 -19.56 1.76 1.28
N GLN A 31 -18.90 2.48 0.38
CA GLN A 31 -18.47 3.86 0.67
C GLN A 31 -19.66 4.79 0.97
N SER A 32 -20.80 4.55 0.32
CA SER A 32 -21.97 5.42 0.42
C SER A 32 -22.70 5.32 1.76
N ILE A 33 -22.51 4.21 2.50
CA ILE A 33 -23.23 3.94 3.75
C ILE A 33 -22.44 4.30 5.01
N LEU A 34 -21.13 4.50 4.89
CA LEU A 34 -20.24 4.77 6.02
C LEU A 34 -20.45 6.19 6.55
N HIS A 35 -21.48 6.37 7.38
CA HIS A 35 -21.81 7.64 7.99
C HIS A 35 -20.99 7.92 9.27
N PRO A 36 -20.42 9.12 9.45
CA PRO A 36 -19.60 9.47 10.62
C PRO A 36 -20.28 9.30 11.98
N GLU A 37 -21.61 9.26 12.05
CA GLU A 37 -22.38 9.14 13.30
C GLU A 37 -22.70 7.67 13.66
N GLU A 38 -22.41 6.75 12.74
CA GLU A 38 -22.81 5.36 12.84
C GLU A 38 -21.63 4.42 13.15
N VAL A 39 -21.97 3.20 13.55
CA VAL A 39 -21.00 2.12 13.78
C VAL A 39 -21.49 0.89 13.03
N PHE A 40 -20.61 0.32 12.21
CA PHE A 40 -20.92 -0.85 11.39
C PHE A 40 -20.06 -2.04 11.80
N VAL A 41 -20.67 -3.23 11.78
CA VAL A 41 -19.97 -4.51 11.89
C VAL A 41 -20.02 -5.19 10.53
N ILE A 42 -18.86 -5.34 9.90
CA ILE A 42 -18.73 -5.82 8.52
C ILE A 42 -18.03 -7.16 8.54
N VAL A 43 -18.63 -8.19 7.97
CA VAL A 43 -18.06 -9.53 7.86
C VAL A 43 -17.64 -9.76 6.41
N LYS A 44 -16.38 -10.13 6.21
CA LYS A 44 -15.87 -10.57 4.90
C LYS A 44 -15.17 -11.91 5.05
N GLU A 45 -15.78 -12.94 4.47
CA GLU A 45 -15.36 -14.34 4.56
C GLU A 45 -14.00 -14.56 3.89
N GLU A 46 -13.80 -13.97 2.71
CA GLU A 46 -12.63 -14.18 1.86
C GLU A 46 -11.30 -13.91 2.59
N ILE A 47 -11.27 -12.82 3.37
CA ILE A 47 -10.11 -12.41 4.18
C ILE A 47 -10.23 -12.83 5.65
N ARG A 48 -11.35 -13.46 6.02
CA ARG A 48 -11.67 -13.94 7.38
C ARG A 48 -11.51 -12.81 8.40
N ARG A 49 -12.20 -11.71 8.16
CA ARG A 49 -12.21 -10.53 9.02
C ARG A 49 -13.64 -10.14 9.40
N ILE A 50 -13.77 -9.68 10.64
CA ILE A 50 -14.93 -8.93 11.11
C ILE A 50 -14.39 -7.54 11.43
N PHE A 51 -14.71 -6.56 10.60
CA PHE A 51 -14.36 -5.18 10.86
C PHE A 51 -15.42 -4.51 11.72
N ILE A 52 -14.98 -3.72 12.68
CA ILE A 52 -15.82 -2.78 13.41
C ILE A 52 -15.43 -1.40 12.94
N TRP A 53 -16.18 -0.83 12.00
CA TRP A 53 -15.95 0.53 11.53
C TRP A 53 -16.69 1.51 12.44
N LYS A 54 -15.99 2.53 12.95
CA LYS A 54 -16.53 3.51 13.88
C LYS A 54 -16.42 4.90 13.27
N GLY A 55 -17.56 5.52 13.02
CA GLY A 55 -17.60 6.89 12.56
C GLY A 55 -17.03 7.86 13.61
N ALA A 56 -16.39 8.93 13.16
CA ALA A 56 -15.70 9.89 14.03
C ALA A 56 -16.65 10.62 15.00
N LYS A 57 -17.93 10.77 14.62
CA LYS A 57 -19.01 11.40 15.39
C LYS A 57 -19.90 10.39 16.14
N SER A 58 -19.66 9.09 15.98
CA SER A 58 -20.50 8.06 16.60
C SER A 58 -20.44 8.07 18.13
N PRO A 59 -21.55 7.83 18.85
CA PRO A 59 -21.57 7.85 20.32
C PRO A 59 -20.63 6.83 20.96
N VAL A 60 -19.95 7.23 22.04
CA VAL A 60 -18.99 6.39 22.78
C VAL A 60 -19.61 5.05 23.19
N ARG A 61 -20.83 5.07 23.74
CA ARG A 61 -21.58 3.87 24.14
C ARG A 61 -21.75 2.89 22.96
N LYS A 62 -22.09 3.40 21.77
CA LYS A 62 -22.27 2.61 20.54
C LYS A 62 -20.96 1.92 20.13
N ARG A 63 -19.83 2.63 20.20
CA ARG A 63 -18.47 2.07 19.95
C ARG A 63 -18.06 0.98 20.95
N PHE A 64 -18.48 1.08 22.21
CA PHE A 64 -18.21 0.03 23.21
C PHE A 64 -19.07 -1.20 22.98
N ILE A 65 -20.36 -1.00 22.70
CA ILE A 65 -21.30 -2.11 22.47
C ILE A 65 -20.90 -2.92 21.22
N SER A 66 -20.41 -2.25 20.18
CA SER A 66 -20.03 -2.91 18.92
C SER A 66 -18.98 -4.02 19.11
N SER A 67 -18.04 -3.85 20.04
CA SER A 67 -17.03 -4.88 20.36
C SER A 67 -17.67 -6.15 20.93
N ARG A 68 -18.71 -6.00 21.75
CA ARG A 68 -19.46 -7.13 22.32
C ARG A 68 -20.33 -7.80 21.26
N VAL A 69 -20.98 -7.01 20.41
CA VAL A 69 -21.82 -7.52 19.31
C VAL A 69 -20.99 -8.28 18.28
N ALA A 70 -19.82 -7.76 17.91
CA ALA A 70 -18.88 -8.45 17.02
C ALA A 70 -18.37 -9.77 17.64
N GLY A 71 -18.12 -9.80 18.95
CA GLY A 71 -17.77 -11.03 19.67
C GLY A 71 -18.88 -12.07 19.62
N GLY A 72 -20.13 -11.68 19.88
CA GLY A 72 -21.28 -12.56 19.75
C GLY A 72 -21.47 -13.08 18.32
N LEU A 73 -21.32 -12.20 17.32
CA LEU A 73 -21.37 -12.58 15.91
C LEU A 73 -20.26 -13.57 15.55
N GLN A 74 -19.04 -13.37 16.05
CA GLN A 74 -17.94 -14.30 15.85
C GLN A 74 -18.25 -15.68 16.43
N GLU A 75 -18.81 -15.77 17.65
CA GLU A 75 -19.20 -17.04 18.27
C GLU A 75 -20.30 -17.78 17.49
N GLU A 76 -21.23 -17.04 16.90
CA GLU A 76 -22.27 -17.58 16.01
C GLU A 76 -21.65 -18.14 14.73
N LEU A 77 -20.81 -17.34 14.07
CA LEU A 77 -20.14 -17.68 12.82
C LEU A 77 -19.13 -18.82 12.97
N VAL A 78 -18.51 -19.00 14.14
CA VAL A 78 -17.54 -20.09 14.38
C VAL A 78 -18.18 -21.47 14.26
N LYS A 79 -19.51 -21.59 14.38
CA LYS A 79 -20.23 -22.85 14.15
C LYS A 79 -20.18 -23.27 12.68
N GLU A 80 -19.93 -22.34 11.78
CA GLU A 80 -19.81 -22.58 10.35
C GLU A 80 -18.36 -22.82 9.94
N ALA A 81 -18.16 -23.77 9.02
CA ALA A 81 -16.82 -24.14 8.57
C ALA A 81 -16.10 -23.00 7.84
N ASN A 82 -16.82 -22.06 7.24
CA ASN A 82 -16.24 -20.96 6.47
C ASN A 82 -15.66 -19.88 7.40
N PHE A 83 -16.32 -19.59 8.52
CA PHE A 83 -16.00 -18.45 9.38
C PHE A 83 -15.24 -18.78 10.68
N HIS A 84 -14.86 -20.05 10.92
CA HIS A 84 -14.18 -20.51 12.15
C HIS A 84 -12.86 -19.81 12.55
N ARG A 85 -12.32 -18.88 11.74
CA ARG A 85 -11.09 -18.14 12.04
C ARG A 85 -11.20 -16.63 11.82
N CYS A 86 -12.41 -16.11 11.70
CA CYS A 86 -12.57 -14.68 11.48
C CYS A 86 -11.97 -13.91 12.66
N LYS A 87 -11.13 -12.92 12.38
CA LYS A 87 -10.52 -12.05 13.41
C LYS A 87 -11.25 -10.72 13.44
N ILE A 88 -11.56 -10.25 14.64
CA ILE A 88 -12.14 -8.91 14.84
C ILE A 88 -11.04 -7.85 14.72
N VAL A 89 -11.29 -6.82 13.93
CA VAL A 89 -10.40 -5.67 13.73
C VAL A 89 -11.21 -4.39 13.89
N SER A 90 -10.79 -3.50 14.77
CA SER A 90 -11.40 -2.17 14.90
C SER A 90 -10.79 -1.21 13.90
N VAL A 91 -11.64 -0.42 13.26
CA VAL A 91 -11.29 0.59 12.26
C VAL A 91 -11.95 1.90 12.68
N ASP A 92 -11.16 2.94 12.92
CA ASP A 92 -11.66 4.27 13.25
C ASP A 92 -11.64 5.14 11.97
N GLN A 93 -12.67 5.97 11.77
CA GLN A 93 -12.72 6.85 10.60
C GLN A 93 -11.52 7.81 10.58
N GLY A 94 -10.85 7.92 9.43
CA GLY A 94 -9.62 8.69 9.22
C GLY A 94 -8.35 8.06 9.79
N ASP A 95 -8.44 6.85 10.35
CA ASP A 95 -7.30 5.99 10.70
C ASP A 95 -7.58 4.56 10.19
N GLU A 96 -8.11 4.48 8.97
CA GLU A 96 -8.49 3.21 8.37
C GLU A 96 -7.24 2.34 8.09
N VAL A 97 -7.29 1.09 8.55
CA VAL A 97 -6.22 0.13 8.28
C VAL A 97 -6.15 -0.14 6.78
N VAL A 98 -4.94 -0.18 6.20
CA VAL A 98 -4.72 -0.46 4.77
C VAL A 98 -5.42 -1.76 4.31
N GLU A 99 -5.46 -2.79 5.17
CA GLU A 99 -6.20 -4.04 4.90
C GLU A 99 -7.70 -3.81 4.67
N PHE A 100 -8.32 -2.87 5.39
CA PHE A 100 -9.73 -2.49 5.21
C PHE A 100 -9.93 -1.74 3.89
N LEU A 101 -9.12 -0.73 3.62
CA LEU A 101 -9.21 0.07 2.39
C LEU A 101 -9.04 -0.80 1.13
N GLN A 102 -8.02 -1.67 1.12
CA GLN A 102 -7.78 -2.59 0.02
C GLN A 102 -8.88 -3.66 -0.12
N ALA A 103 -9.45 -4.12 0.99
CA ALA A 103 -10.48 -5.15 0.97
C ALA A 103 -11.78 -4.69 0.32
N PHE A 104 -12.08 -3.39 0.36
CA PHE A 104 -13.32 -2.82 -0.16
C PHE A 104 -13.09 -1.81 -1.30
N ASN A 105 -11.83 -1.69 -1.76
CA ASN A 105 -11.42 -0.72 -2.78
C ASN A 105 -11.86 0.72 -2.44
N LEU A 106 -11.64 1.12 -1.18
CA LEU A 106 -12.01 2.43 -0.64
C LEU A 106 -10.78 3.34 -0.51
N GLU A 107 -11.04 4.64 -0.54
CA GLU A 107 -10.08 5.67 -0.16
C GLU A 107 -10.27 6.06 1.31
N SER A 108 -9.20 6.59 1.93
CA SER A 108 -9.23 7.05 3.33
C SER A 108 -10.23 8.22 3.48
N MET A 109 -11.07 8.19 4.52
CA MET A 109 -12.04 9.26 4.76
C MET A 109 -11.42 10.33 5.66
N GLU A 110 -11.24 11.55 5.14
CA GLU A 110 -10.76 12.67 5.97
C GLU A 110 -11.77 13.01 7.08
N VAL A 111 -11.27 13.27 8.28
CA VAL A 111 -12.09 13.68 9.42
C VAL A 111 -11.96 15.19 9.58
N GLU A 112 -12.94 15.93 9.06
CA GLU A 112 -12.96 17.39 9.16
C GLU A 112 -13.14 17.86 10.62
N ASP A 113 -13.98 17.17 11.41
CA ASP A 113 -14.28 17.53 12.80
C ASP A 113 -14.26 16.29 13.70
N ARG A 114 -13.16 16.11 14.45
CA ARG A 114 -13.15 15.21 15.60
C ARG A 114 -13.93 15.89 16.72
N LEU A 115 -15.08 15.32 17.12
CA LEU A 115 -15.72 15.72 18.37
C LEU A 115 -14.65 15.73 19.46
N GLN A 116 -14.52 16.85 20.19
CA GLN A 116 -13.61 16.92 21.33
C GLN A 116 -13.94 15.72 22.20
N ASP A 117 -12.95 14.83 22.35
CA ASP A 117 -13.07 13.62 23.13
C ASP A 117 -13.60 14.04 24.50
N MET A 118 -14.89 13.80 24.73
CA MET A 118 -15.57 14.09 25.98
C MET A 118 -14.95 13.12 26.97
N ARG A 119 -13.77 13.49 27.47
CA ARG A 119 -13.01 12.73 28.46
C ARG A 119 -14.04 12.37 29.49
N TYR A 120 -14.32 11.07 29.58
CA TYR A 120 -15.11 10.54 30.67
C TYR A 120 -14.34 10.96 31.92
N VAL A 121 -14.80 12.03 32.56
CA VAL A 121 -14.32 12.41 33.88
C VAL A 121 -14.64 11.20 34.71
N ARG A 122 -13.62 10.40 35.03
CA ARG A 122 -13.82 9.21 35.81
C ARG A 122 -14.48 9.66 37.11
N ASN A 123 -15.40 8.87 37.66
CA ASN A 123 -16.05 9.23 38.93
C ASN A 123 -15.03 9.61 40.03
N VAL A 124 -13.83 9.01 40.01
CA VAL A 124 -12.70 9.39 40.90
C VAL A 124 -12.20 10.83 40.76
N GLU A 125 -12.29 11.46 39.59
CA GLU A 125 -11.93 12.87 39.39
C GLU A 125 -13.07 13.81 39.81
N ARG A 126 -14.33 13.36 39.68
CA ARG A 126 -15.51 14.08 40.19
C ARG A 126 -15.51 14.13 41.73
N ASP A 127 -15.11 13.04 42.38
CA ASP A 127 -14.99 12.97 43.84
C ASP A 127 -13.80 13.81 44.37
N ALA A 128 -12.73 13.94 43.58
CA ALA A 128 -11.60 14.81 43.93
C ALA A 128 -11.96 16.31 43.85
N ALA A 129 -12.88 16.69 42.95
CA ALA A 129 -13.39 18.06 42.83
C ALA A 129 -14.48 18.39 43.87
N GLY A 130 -15.21 17.39 44.38
CA GLY A 130 -16.25 17.57 45.41
C GLY A 130 -15.74 17.66 46.86
N GLY A 131 -14.42 17.52 47.09
CA GLY A 131 -13.82 17.52 48.43
C GLY A 131 -13.59 18.90 49.07
N MET A 132 -13.80 19.99 48.33
CA MET A 132 -13.79 21.35 48.90
C MET A 132 -15.23 21.82 49.14
N GLY A 133 -15.80 21.36 50.26
CA GLY A 133 -17.03 21.91 50.80
C GLY A 133 -16.79 23.34 51.29
N GLU A 134 -17.06 24.33 50.43
CA GLU A 134 -17.32 25.70 50.85
C GLU A 134 -18.83 25.84 51.04
N VAL A 135 -19.26 25.86 52.31
CA VAL A 135 -20.63 26.18 52.69
C VAL A 135 -20.83 27.67 52.43
N VAL A 136 -21.40 28.03 51.28
CA VAL A 136 -21.84 29.40 51.01
C VAL A 136 -23.36 29.44 51.05
N ASP A 137 -23.88 29.94 52.18
CA ASP A 137 -25.20 30.54 52.27
C ASP A 137 -25.25 31.76 51.36
N SER A 138 -26.07 31.77 50.31
CA SER A 138 -26.84 32.97 49.92
C SER A 138 -27.85 32.70 48.80
N THR A 139 -29.12 32.78 49.20
CA THR A 139 -30.22 33.35 48.42
C THR A 139 -29.81 34.54 47.56
N SER A 140 -29.93 34.42 46.23
CA SER A 140 -30.55 35.45 45.37
C SER A 140 -30.64 34.92 43.94
N GLY A 141 -31.86 34.93 43.40
CA GLY A 141 -32.16 34.35 42.10
C GLY A 141 -31.76 35.23 40.92
N THR A 142 -31.46 34.60 39.79
CA THR A 142 -31.67 35.13 38.45
C THR A 142 -31.81 33.94 37.48
N SER A 143 -32.96 33.90 36.81
CA SER A 143 -33.47 33.01 35.76
C SER A 143 -32.55 31.92 35.16
N GLU A 144 -32.86 30.67 35.51
CA GLU A 144 -32.49 29.45 34.79
C GLU A 144 -33.34 29.32 33.52
N ALA A 145 -32.68 29.04 32.39
CA ALA A 145 -33.31 28.36 31.27
C ALA A 145 -33.38 26.87 31.66
N GLU A 146 -34.59 26.31 31.67
CA GLU A 146 -34.85 24.90 31.97
C GLU A 146 -34.08 24.01 30.99
N GLU A 147 -32.93 23.49 31.41
CA GLU A 147 -32.41 22.24 30.87
C GLU A 147 -33.30 21.13 31.43
N GLU A 148 -34.20 20.60 30.60
CA GLU A 148 -34.93 19.37 30.92
C GLU A 148 -33.90 18.24 31.07
N GLU A 149 -33.48 17.96 32.31
CA GLU A 149 -32.73 16.76 32.63
C GLU A 149 -33.56 15.54 32.20
N TYR A 150 -33.17 14.93 31.09
CA TYR A 150 -33.79 13.74 30.54
C TYR A 150 -33.67 12.58 31.53
N TYR A 151 -34.69 12.42 32.36
CA TYR A 151 -34.83 11.31 33.30
C TYR A 151 -35.40 10.12 32.54
N SER A 152 -34.63 9.03 32.41
CA SER A 152 -35.07 7.86 31.66
C SER A 152 -36.37 7.27 32.27
N PRO A 153 -37.42 7.02 31.48
CA PRO A 153 -38.70 6.48 31.97
C PRO A 153 -38.59 5.18 32.78
N ALA A 154 -37.53 4.39 32.55
CA ALA A 154 -37.26 3.13 33.25
C ALA A 154 -36.95 3.31 34.75
N LEU A 155 -36.35 4.44 35.14
CA LEU A 155 -36.00 4.74 36.54
C LEU A 155 -37.22 5.23 37.33
N GLU A 156 -38.13 5.91 36.67
CA GLU A 156 -39.40 6.37 37.25
C GLU A 156 -40.36 5.20 37.52
N GLU A 157 -40.30 4.16 36.68
CA GLU A 157 -41.07 2.93 36.85
C GLU A 157 -40.59 2.10 38.07
N LEU A 158 -39.29 2.11 38.36
CA LEU A 158 -38.71 1.47 39.54
C LEU A 158 -39.04 2.23 40.84
N LYS A 159 -39.05 3.57 40.78
CA LYS A 159 -39.44 4.43 41.90
C LYS A 159 -40.93 4.27 42.24
N ARG A 160 -41.80 4.14 41.23
CA ARG A 160 -43.23 3.80 41.42
C ARG A 160 -43.45 2.40 42.01
N LYS A 161 -42.50 1.49 41.83
CA LYS A 161 -42.55 0.12 42.41
C LYS A 161 -41.96 0.03 43.83
N GLY A 162 -41.53 1.15 44.43
CA GLY A 162 -41.09 1.20 45.83
C GLY A 162 -39.77 0.48 46.09
N VAL A 163 -38.89 0.38 45.07
CA VAL A 163 -37.57 -0.22 45.22
C VAL A 163 -36.56 0.88 45.57
N ASP A 164 -36.10 0.90 46.83
CA ASP A 164 -35.03 1.79 47.28
C ASP A 164 -33.67 1.30 46.76
N VAL A 165 -33.12 2.03 45.78
CA VAL A 165 -31.90 1.65 45.04
C VAL A 165 -30.61 1.96 45.82
N GLU A 166 -30.68 2.72 46.92
CA GLU A 166 -29.50 3.12 47.71
C GLU A 166 -28.94 2.00 48.60
N ALA A 167 -29.69 0.91 48.85
CA ALA A 167 -29.30 -0.12 49.82
C ALA A 167 -28.50 -1.30 49.24
N GLU A 168 -28.35 -1.41 47.91
CA GLU A 168 -27.81 -2.64 47.29
C GLU A 168 -26.33 -2.55 46.85
N MET A 169 -25.68 -1.38 46.98
CA MET A 169 -24.29 -1.19 46.51
C MET A 169 -23.20 -1.49 47.56
N THR A 170 -23.53 -1.97 48.76
CA THR A 170 -22.56 -2.20 49.84
C THR A 170 -22.61 -3.63 50.41
N ALA A 171 -22.32 -4.65 49.60
CA ALA A 171 -21.92 -5.96 50.13
C ALA A 171 -21.02 -6.77 49.16
N PRO A 172 -19.81 -7.19 49.58
CA PRO A 172 -19.00 -8.13 48.80
C PRO A 172 -19.38 -9.58 49.14
N GLN A 173 -20.00 -10.30 48.18
CA GLN A 173 -20.25 -11.73 48.32
C GLN A 173 -19.11 -12.58 47.75
N ASN A 174 -18.50 -13.30 48.68
CA ASN A 174 -17.58 -14.41 48.47
C ASN A 174 -18.41 -15.69 48.34
N ASN A 175 -18.33 -16.44 47.22
CA ASN A 175 -18.66 -17.87 47.23
C ASN A 175 -18.13 -18.69 46.05
N LYS A 176 -17.55 -19.85 46.42
CA LYS A 176 -17.14 -20.99 45.60
C LYS A 176 -18.35 -21.75 45.06
N THR A 177 -18.25 -22.31 43.86
CA THR A 177 -18.40 -23.76 43.57
C THR A 177 -18.34 -24.02 42.05
N THR A 178 -17.32 -24.75 41.58
CA THR A 178 -17.25 -25.28 40.22
C THR A 178 -17.08 -26.80 40.25
N THR A 179 -18.13 -27.50 39.84
CA THR A 179 -18.17 -28.93 39.54
C THR A 179 -17.67 -29.17 38.12
N LYS A 180 -16.70 -30.08 37.97
CA LYS A 180 -16.13 -30.52 36.69
C LYS A 180 -17.03 -31.56 36.00
N PRO A 181 -17.24 -31.50 34.67
CA PRO A 181 -17.70 -32.66 33.92
C PRO A 181 -16.54 -33.45 33.30
N LYS A 182 -16.71 -34.79 33.31
CA LYS A 182 -15.79 -35.80 32.79
C LYS A 182 -15.77 -35.81 31.26
N LYS A 183 -14.57 -35.90 30.67
CA LYS A 183 -14.33 -36.16 29.25
C LYS A 183 -14.67 -37.61 28.91
N ALA A 184 -15.49 -37.81 27.88
CA ALA A 184 -15.67 -39.10 27.21
C ALA A 184 -14.71 -39.19 26.02
N THR A 185 -13.90 -40.24 26.01
CA THR A 185 -12.90 -40.58 24.99
C THR A 185 -13.59 -41.36 23.88
N THR A 186 -13.63 -40.82 22.66
CA THR A 186 -13.96 -41.61 21.45
C THR A 186 -12.78 -41.58 20.50
N SER A 187 -12.29 -42.79 20.21
CA SER A 187 -11.23 -43.12 19.29
C SER A 187 -11.68 -42.89 17.85
N ARG A 188 -11.00 -42.01 17.11
CA ARG A 188 -11.25 -41.82 15.68
C ARG A 188 -9.98 -42.12 14.86
N SER A 189 -10.18 -43.08 13.97
CA SER A 189 -9.32 -43.60 12.91
C SER A 189 -8.27 -42.62 12.35
N THR A 190 -7.04 -43.09 12.29
CA THR A 190 -5.87 -42.50 11.63
C THR A 190 -6.05 -42.45 10.11
N ARG A 191 -6.23 -41.23 9.59
CA ARG A 191 -6.09 -40.93 8.15
C ARG A 191 -4.63 -40.52 7.87
N PRO A 192 -4.00 -40.97 6.77
CA PRO A 192 -2.60 -40.67 6.48
C PRO A 192 -2.35 -39.16 6.38
N LYS A 193 -1.36 -38.67 7.13
CA LYS A 193 -0.85 -37.30 7.13
C LYS A 193 -0.42 -36.92 5.71
N ARG A 194 -1.17 -36.02 5.06
CA ARG A 194 -0.61 -35.18 4.00
C ARG A 194 0.30 -34.15 4.68
N GLU A 195 1.54 -34.08 4.24
CA GLU A 195 2.49 -33.08 4.72
C GLU A 195 1.92 -31.68 4.49
N PRO A 196 1.87 -30.82 5.52
CA PRO A 196 1.39 -29.46 5.37
C PRO A 196 2.34 -28.70 4.45
N ARG A 197 1.84 -28.29 3.27
CA ARG A 197 2.53 -27.27 2.46
C ARG A 197 2.77 -26.04 3.36
N PRO A 198 3.99 -25.49 3.40
CA PRO A 198 4.30 -24.35 4.26
C PRO A 198 3.39 -23.18 3.88
N ARG A 199 2.56 -22.75 4.84
CA ARG A 199 1.75 -21.54 4.70
C ARG A 199 2.72 -20.35 4.61
N ARG A 200 2.82 -19.74 3.43
CA ARG A 200 3.53 -18.47 3.24
C ARG A 200 2.95 -17.45 4.23
N LYS A 201 3.81 -16.94 5.12
CA LYS A 201 3.47 -15.81 5.97
C LYS A 201 3.45 -14.58 5.06
N THR A 202 2.30 -13.98 4.85
CA THR A 202 2.17 -12.65 4.26
C THR A 202 2.78 -11.68 5.27
N GLY A 203 4.05 -11.31 5.04
CA GLY A 203 4.82 -10.47 5.93
C GLY A 203 4.23 -9.06 5.97
N THR A 204 3.95 -8.58 7.18
CA THR A 204 3.88 -7.14 7.47
C THR A 204 5.17 -6.55 6.92
N SER A 205 5.09 -5.58 5.99
CA SER A 205 6.25 -4.91 5.40
C SER A 205 7.20 -4.49 6.51
N SER A 206 8.33 -5.18 6.64
CA SER A 206 9.32 -4.86 7.65
C SER A 206 9.73 -3.41 7.42
N LYS A 207 9.62 -2.57 8.45
CA LYS A 207 9.99 -1.17 8.36
C LYS A 207 11.48 -1.11 8.00
N ILE A 208 11.79 -0.79 6.74
CA ILE A 208 13.18 -0.72 6.26
C ILE A 208 13.85 0.44 7.00
N ASP A 209 14.95 0.13 7.69
CA ASP A 209 15.78 1.16 8.32
C ASP A 209 16.62 1.87 7.26
N LYS A 210 16.07 2.96 6.72
CA LYS A 210 16.67 3.75 5.63
C LYS A 210 18.06 4.28 6.01
N GLY A 211 18.27 4.65 7.28
CA GLY A 211 19.52 5.26 7.74
C GLY A 211 20.70 4.29 7.73
N SER A 212 20.48 3.03 8.12
CA SER A 212 21.52 2.00 8.01
C SER A 212 21.74 1.58 6.57
N LEU A 213 20.67 1.49 5.76
CA LEU A 213 20.78 1.12 4.36
C LEU A 213 21.58 2.13 3.55
N ILE A 214 21.36 3.44 3.73
CA ILE A 214 22.15 4.49 3.08
C ILE A 214 23.64 4.31 3.43
N LYS A 215 23.98 4.06 4.70
CA LYS A 215 25.38 3.81 5.09
C LYS A 215 25.96 2.60 4.37
N THR A 216 25.22 1.47 4.35
CA THR A 216 25.65 0.26 3.64
C THR A 216 25.92 0.50 2.15
N VAL A 217 25.08 1.28 1.49
CA VAL A 217 25.29 1.63 0.08
C VAL A 217 26.50 2.54 -0.07
N LEU A 218 26.66 3.55 0.80
CA LEU A 218 27.79 4.48 0.73
C LEU A 218 29.15 3.84 1.02
N ASP A 219 29.17 2.82 1.88
CA ASP A 219 30.36 2.02 2.19
C ASP A 219 30.76 1.09 1.02
N THR A 220 29.86 0.86 0.06
CA THR A 220 30.15 0.06 -1.13
C THR A 220 31.00 0.87 -2.12
N GLU A 221 32.13 0.30 -2.55
CA GLU A 221 33.05 0.94 -3.50
C GLU A 221 32.38 1.23 -4.85
N VAL A 222 32.56 2.45 -5.33
CA VAL A 222 32.09 2.89 -6.66
C VAL A 222 33.18 2.55 -7.70
N PRO A 223 32.83 2.05 -8.90
CA PRO A 223 33.81 1.83 -9.96
C PRO A 223 34.52 3.14 -10.34
N SER A 224 35.80 3.08 -10.73
CA SER A 224 36.68 4.26 -10.88
C SER A 224 36.15 5.35 -11.81
N ASP A 225 35.35 4.97 -12.81
CA ASP A 225 34.90 5.88 -13.88
C ASP A 225 33.45 6.37 -13.64
N TYR A 226 32.90 6.05 -12.46
CA TYR A 226 31.53 6.33 -12.10
C TYR A 226 31.44 7.17 -10.83
N GLN A 227 30.42 8.01 -10.79
CA GLN A 227 30.02 8.74 -9.59
C GLN A 227 28.61 8.33 -9.18
N ARG A 228 28.37 8.27 -7.87
CA ARG A 228 27.04 7.99 -7.32
C ARG A 228 26.15 9.20 -7.51
N GLN A 229 25.07 9.05 -8.27
CA GLN A 229 24.16 10.15 -8.59
C GLN A 229 22.94 10.19 -7.67
N ASN A 230 22.21 9.08 -7.58
CA ASN A 230 20.96 8.98 -6.83
C ASN A 230 20.82 7.61 -6.16
N LEU A 231 20.04 7.57 -5.08
CA LEU A 231 19.61 6.33 -4.42
C LEU A 231 18.09 6.32 -4.36
N ILE A 232 17.46 5.20 -4.69
CA ILE A 232 16.02 5.01 -4.55
C ILE A 232 15.80 3.95 -3.47
N ILE A 233 15.06 4.28 -2.42
CA ILE A 233 14.76 3.37 -1.30
C ILE A 233 13.25 3.25 -1.19
N GLY A 234 12.71 2.11 -1.63
CA GLY A 234 11.28 1.99 -1.91
C GLY A 234 10.89 2.91 -3.05
N GLU A 235 10.06 3.89 -2.76
CA GLU A 235 9.59 4.88 -3.74
C GLU A 235 10.27 6.26 -3.56
N GLU A 236 11.11 6.41 -2.54
CA GLU A 236 11.72 7.70 -2.20
C GLU A 236 13.07 7.88 -2.89
N LEU A 237 13.27 9.08 -3.46
CA LEU A 237 14.51 9.45 -4.15
C LEU A 237 15.44 10.26 -3.23
N TYR A 238 16.67 9.79 -3.07
CA TYR A 238 17.73 10.46 -2.33
C TYR A 238 18.81 10.97 -3.28
N GLY A 239 19.42 12.09 -2.90
CA GLY A 239 20.52 12.70 -3.64
C GLY A 239 21.61 13.25 -2.73
N ALA A 240 22.81 13.41 -3.28
CA ALA A 240 23.91 14.09 -2.61
C ALA A 240 23.64 15.61 -2.56
N VAL A 241 23.63 16.18 -1.36
CA VAL A 241 23.54 17.61 -1.10
C VAL A 241 24.86 18.07 -0.48
N SER A 242 25.59 18.93 -1.20
CA SER A 242 26.81 19.56 -0.69
C SER A 242 26.45 20.79 0.14
N LYS A 243 26.70 20.72 1.44
CA LYS A 243 26.60 21.88 2.35
C LYS A 243 28.00 22.46 2.51
N THR A 244 28.22 23.62 1.91
CA THR A 244 29.47 24.38 2.07
C THR A 244 29.34 25.27 3.30
N THR A 245 30.15 25.01 4.32
CA THR A 245 30.22 25.87 5.52
C THR A 245 31.56 26.58 5.57
N ASN A 246 31.54 27.90 5.68
CA ASN A 246 32.75 28.68 5.89
C ASN A 246 33.15 28.64 7.37
N VAL A 247 34.26 27.99 7.67
CA VAL A 247 34.82 27.85 9.01
C VAL A 247 36.18 28.53 9.01
N PHE A 248 36.29 29.68 9.67
CA PHE A 248 37.52 30.50 9.74
C PHE A 248 38.06 31.00 8.39
N GLY A 249 37.20 31.25 7.41
CA GLY A 249 37.61 31.70 6.08
C GLY A 249 37.90 30.55 5.11
N GLU A 250 37.91 29.30 5.57
CA GLU A 250 38.00 28.11 4.73
C GLU A 250 36.62 27.52 4.48
N ASN A 251 36.33 27.25 3.20
CA ASN A 251 35.09 26.57 2.82
C ASN A 251 35.26 25.06 3.02
N VAL A 252 34.56 24.50 3.99
CA VAL A 252 34.48 23.06 4.21
C VAL A 252 33.21 22.55 3.55
N GLU A 253 33.35 21.72 2.51
CA GLU A 253 32.22 21.05 1.86
C GLU A 253 31.92 19.73 2.56
N LYS A 254 30.70 19.60 3.09
CA LYS A 254 30.19 18.34 3.62
C LYS A 254 29.07 17.83 2.73
N THR A 255 29.27 16.65 2.15
CA THR A 255 28.25 15.96 1.35
C THR A 255 27.39 15.10 2.27
N ASN A 256 26.10 15.40 2.33
CA ASN A 256 25.10 14.56 3.00
C ASN A 256 24.13 14.00 1.96
N TRP A 257 23.58 12.81 2.23
CA TRP A 257 22.52 12.23 1.41
C TRP A 257 21.17 12.53 2.04
N GLU A 258 20.33 13.28 1.34
CA GLU A 258 19.05 13.79 1.84
C GLU A 258 17.93 13.42 0.85
N LEU A 259 16.69 13.36 1.34
CA LEU A 259 15.50 13.12 0.53
C LEU A 259 15.30 14.29 -0.42
N ILE A 260 15.05 14.01 -1.71
CA ILE A 260 14.76 15.03 -2.71
C ILE A 260 13.28 15.39 -2.63
N SER A 261 12.98 16.63 -2.23
CA SER A 261 11.61 17.15 -2.09
C SER A 261 10.97 17.60 -3.41
N SER A 262 11.65 17.46 -4.54
CA SER A 262 11.13 17.89 -5.84
C SER A 262 11.70 16.99 -6.91
N VAL A 263 10.95 15.95 -7.25
CA VAL A 263 11.28 15.07 -8.36
C VAL A 263 10.76 15.67 -9.68
N PRO A 264 11.47 15.48 -10.80
CA PRO A 264 10.99 15.94 -12.10
C PRO A 264 9.76 15.14 -12.52
N GLU A 265 8.77 15.78 -13.13
CA GLU A 265 7.60 15.06 -13.65
C GLU A 265 7.92 14.34 -14.97
N GLY A 266 7.50 13.07 -15.06
CA GLY A 266 7.47 12.32 -16.31
C GLY A 266 8.39 11.10 -16.32
N ILE A 267 8.62 10.62 -17.54
CA ILE A 267 9.38 9.39 -17.79
C ILE A 267 10.75 9.75 -18.36
N PHE A 268 11.81 9.20 -17.78
CA PHE A 268 13.19 9.46 -18.21
C PHE A 268 13.92 8.19 -18.62
N LEU A 269 14.65 8.27 -19.74
CA LEU A 269 15.53 7.22 -20.22
C LEU A 269 16.97 7.50 -19.76
N LEU A 270 17.56 6.52 -19.07
CA LEU A 270 18.92 6.58 -18.57
C LEU A 270 19.78 5.63 -19.41
N LYS A 271 20.62 6.23 -20.28
CA LYS A 271 21.57 5.53 -21.16
C LYS A 271 22.97 5.58 -20.58
N ASP A 272 23.68 4.46 -20.65
CA ASP A 272 25.06 4.32 -20.18
C ASP A 272 25.21 4.61 -18.67
N TYR A 273 24.24 4.14 -17.89
CA TYR A 273 24.25 4.16 -16.42
C TYR A 273 24.48 2.76 -15.87
N ILE A 274 25.11 2.66 -14.70
CA ILE A 274 25.15 1.41 -13.93
C ILE A 274 24.08 1.49 -12.84
N PHE A 275 23.25 0.46 -12.78
CA PHE A 275 22.30 0.28 -11.68
C PHE A 275 22.76 -0.86 -10.78
N ARG A 276 22.78 -0.61 -9.48
CA ARG A 276 23.07 -1.60 -8.44
C ARG A 276 21.83 -1.80 -7.60
N ILE A 277 21.25 -2.98 -7.67
CA ILE A 277 20.00 -3.31 -6.98
C ILE A 277 20.33 -4.16 -5.75
N TYR A 278 19.95 -3.66 -4.59
CA TYR A 278 20.14 -4.28 -3.28
C TYR A 278 18.88 -5.02 -2.88
N PHE A 279 18.99 -6.32 -2.64
CA PHE A 279 17.87 -7.22 -2.34
C PHE A 279 17.91 -7.73 -0.91
N ASN A 280 16.72 -8.05 -0.38
CA ASN A 280 16.58 -8.97 0.72
C ASN A 280 16.25 -10.36 0.17
N PRO A 281 17.18 -11.32 0.12
CA PRO A 281 16.90 -12.65 -0.43
C PRO A 281 15.86 -13.42 0.39
N ASP A 282 15.76 -13.15 1.70
CA ASP A 282 14.84 -13.85 2.60
C ASP A 282 13.40 -13.37 2.44
N GLU A 283 13.22 -12.08 2.13
CA GLU A 283 11.90 -11.44 2.00
C GLU A 283 11.45 -11.30 0.53
N GLY A 284 12.36 -11.46 -0.44
CA GLY A 284 12.06 -11.28 -1.86
C GLY A 284 11.80 -9.83 -2.25
N ILE A 285 12.27 -8.85 -1.45
CA ILE A 285 12.03 -7.43 -1.66
C ILE A 285 13.30 -6.68 -2.09
N ILE A 286 13.11 -5.60 -2.84
CA ILE A 286 14.15 -4.61 -3.15
C ILE A 286 14.29 -3.65 -1.98
N LYS A 287 15.51 -3.58 -1.42
CA LYS A 287 15.86 -2.63 -0.37
C LYS A 287 16.19 -1.25 -0.96
N ALA A 288 17.04 -1.22 -1.98
CA ALA A 288 17.48 0.00 -2.64
C ALA A 288 17.90 -0.22 -4.09
N VAL A 289 17.82 0.85 -4.88
CA VAL A 289 18.40 0.95 -6.22
C VAL A 289 19.39 2.12 -6.23
N GLU A 290 20.65 1.81 -6.46
CA GLU A 290 21.73 2.79 -6.61
C GLU A 290 21.95 3.09 -8.09
N ILE A 291 21.98 4.38 -8.43
CA ILE A 291 22.20 4.89 -9.80
C ILE A 291 23.59 5.52 -9.87
N LEU A 292 24.45 4.93 -10.69
CA LEU A 292 25.82 5.37 -10.93
C LEU A 292 25.96 5.97 -12.33
N LYS A 293 26.51 7.18 -12.40
CA LYS A 293 26.70 7.97 -13.61
C LYS A 293 28.16 7.91 -14.06
N ASP A 294 28.41 7.53 -15.31
CA ASP A 294 29.68 7.75 -16.01
C ASP A 294 29.80 9.25 -16.35
N GLU A 295 30.92 9.88 -15.96
CA GLU A 295 31.11 11.32 -16.15
C GLU A 295 31.17 11.74 -17.63
N THR A 296 31.51 10.81 -18.52
CA THR A 296 31.79 11.09 -19.93
C THR A 296 30.69 10.65 -20.87
N LYS A 297 29.98 9.56 -20.55
CA LYS A 297 29.04 8.90 -21.49
C LYS A 297 27.58 9.03 -21.09
N SER A 298 27.27 9.02 -19.80
CA SER A 298 25.89 8.90 -19.33
C SER A 298 25.00 10.04 -19.80
N LYS A 299 23.83 9.68 -20.33
CA LYS A 299 22.82 10.63 -20.81
C LYS A 299 21.46 10.30 -20.23
N MET A 300 20.80 11.34 -19.71
CA MET A 300 19.42 11.29 -19.22
C MET A 300 18.54 12.07 -20.20
N GLU A 301 17.54 11.41 -20.76
CA GLU A 301 16.64 11.98 -21.78
C GLU A 301 15.19 11.87 -21.29
N LYS A 302 14.46 13.00 -21.26
CA LYS A 302 13.02 12.96 -21.00
C LYS A 302 12.33 12.32 -22.20
N SER A 303 11.47 11.33 -21.94
CA SER A 303 10.68 10.70 -22.99
C SER A 303 9.46 11.55 -23.33
N ASN A 304 8.93 11.37 -24.54
CA ASN A 304 7.67 12.00 -24.96
C ASN A 304 6.44 11.20 -24.49
N LEU A 305 6.62 10.14 -23.70
CA LEU A 305 5.53 9.35 -23.15
C LEU A 305 4.93 10.09 -21.95
N GLU A 306 3.61 10.09 -21.87
CA GLU A 306 2.88 10.62 -20.73
C GLU A 306 2.92 9.63 -19.56
N MET A 307 2.88 10.17 -18.35
CA MET A 307 2.72 9.33 -17.16
C MET A 307 1.33 8.68 -17.21
N PRO A 308 1.23 7.39 -16.90
CA PRO A 308 -0.06 6.74 -16.92
C PRO A 308 -0.95 7.25 -15.77
N GLU A 309 -2.25 7.36 -16.04
CA GLU A 309 -3.20 7.98 -15.11
C GLU A 309 -3.40 7.20 -13.80
N SER A 310 -3.88 7.95 -12.79
CA SER A 310 -4.38 7.59 -11.46
C SER A 310 -4.89 6.17 -11.17
N GLY A 311 -5.61 5.62 -12.15
CA GLY A 311 -6.75 4.71 -11.92
C GLY A 311 -6.51 3.23 -12.18
N GLY A 312 -5.27 2.73 -12.12
CA GLY A 312 -4.97 1.32 -12.41
C GLY A 312 -3.70 0.80 -11.76
N LYS A 313 -3.43 -0.50 -11.95
CA LYS A 313 -2.13 -1.08 -11.58
C LYS A 313 -1.07 -0.51 -12.52
N LEU A 314 -0.13 0.26 -11.96
CA LEU A 314 0.97 0.88 -12.71
C LEU A 314 1.70 -0.14 -13.59
N SER A 315 1.92 -1.34 -13.07
CA SER A 315 2.53 -2.43 -13.85
C SER A 315 1.81 -2.74 -15.16
N LYS A 316 0.48 -2.75 -15.20
CA LYS A 316 -0.25 -2.97 -16.47
C LYS A 316 0.02 -1.84 -17.46
N GLN A 317 -0.07 -0.61 -17.00
CA GLN A 317 0.12 0.57 -17.83
C GLN A 317 1.55 0.64 -18.38
N ILE A 318 2.57 0.31 -17.57
CA ILE A 318 3.95 0.22 -18.05
C ILE A 318 4.11 -0.91 -19.08
N LEU A 319 3.43 -2.04 -18.86
CA LEU A 319 3.53 -3.18 -19.77
C LEU A 319 2.91 -2.91 -21.15
N ASP A 320 1.90 -2.05 -21.22
CA ASP A 320 1.26 -1.60 -22.46
C ASP A 320 2.12 -0.61 -23.27
N LEU A 321 3.17 -0.02 -22.67
CA LEU A 321 4.10 0.86 -23.39
C LEU A 321 5.02 0.09 -24.33
N ASP A 322 5.24 0.65 -25.51
CA ASP A 322 6.22 0.12 -26.47
C ASP A 322 7.65 0.20 -25.91
N SER A 323 8.41 -0.88 -26.13
CA SER A 323 9.84 -0.92 -25.87
C SER A 323 10.58 -0.09 -26.92
N PRO A 324 11.63 0.67 -26.56
CA PRO A 324 12.50 1.34 -27.52
C PRO A 324 13.08 0.37 -28.56
N GLU A 325 13.32 0.86 -29.77
CA GLU A 325 13.80 0.04 -30.87
C GLU A 325 15.10 -0.70 -30.51
N GLY A 326 15.10 -2.01 -30.73
CA GLY A 326 16.24 -2.87 -30.42
C GLY A 326 16.39 -3.25 -28.94
N TYR A 327 15.45 -2.89 -28.07
CA TYR A 327 15.44 -3.29 -26.66
C TYR A 327 14.27 -4.23 -26.35
N LYS A 328 14.51 -5.17 -25.44
CA LYS A 328 13.50 -6.07 -24.88
C LYS A 328 13.38 -5.81 -23.38
N ARG A 329 12.16 -5.62 -22.89
CA ARG A 329 11.85 -5.56 -21.46
C ARG A 329 12.23 -6.87 -20.79
N ILE A 330 12.98 -6.81 -19.68
CA ILE A 330 13.40 -8.00 -18.93
C ILE A 330 12.85 -8.04 -17.51
N ASN A 331 12.81 -6.90 -16.83
CA ASN A 331 12.31 -6.79 -15.46
C ASN A 331 11.54 -5.48 -15.29
N LEU A 332 10.64 -5.48 -14.32
CA LEU A 332 9.92 -4.30 -13.86
C LEU A 332 10.03 -4.23 -12.34
N ILE A 333 10.40 -3.07 -11.83
CA ILE A 333 10.43 -2.78 -10.39
C ILE A 333 9.25 -1.84 -10.10
N GLU A 334 8.38 -2.22 -9.17
CA GLU A 334 7.25 -1.42 -8.70
C GLU A 334 7.33 -1.32 -7.16
N GLY A 335 7.70 -0.15 -6.66
CA GLY A 335 8.09 0.06 -5.26
C GLY A 335 9.18 -0.93 -4.80
N HIS A 336 8.83 -1.86 -3.92
CA HIS A 336 9.73 -2.88 -3.37
C HIS A 336 9.74 -4.21 -4.12
N HIS A 337 8.91 -4.37 -5.15
CA HIS A 337 8.67 -5.65 -5.80
C HIS A 337 9.39 -5.74 -7.13
N LEU A 338 10.04 -6.87 -7.39
CA LEU A 338 10.66 -7.19 -8.67
C LEU A 338 9.76 -8.16 -9.45
N TYR A 339 9.37 -7.77 -10.65
CA TYR A 339 8.64 -8.60 -11.59
C TYR A 339 9.53 -9.01 -12.76
N GLY A 340 9.37 -10.26 -13.19
CA GLY A 340 10.08 -10.83 -14.33
C GLY A 340 9.13 -11.41 -15.35
N ALA A 341 9.53 -11.38 -16.62
CA ALA A 341 8.82 -12.07 -17.68
C ALA A 341 8.97 -13.59 -17.54
N THR A 342 7.86 -14.31 -17.45
CA THR A 342 7.79 -15.76 -17.50
C THR A 342 7.16 -16.17 -18.83
N THR A 343 7.88 -16.94 -19.63
CA THR A 343 7.35 -17.48 -20.89
C THR A 343 6.72 -18.84 -20.60
N LYS A 344 5.42 -18.96 -20.86
CA LYS A 344 4.69 -20.23 -20.88
C LYS A 344 4.55 -20.64 -22.34
N SER A 345 5.22 -21.73 -22.74
CA SER A 345 4.96 -22.34 -24.03
C SER A 345 3.92 -23.45 -23.90
N VAL A 346 2.89 -23.41 -24.74
CA VAL A 346 1.83 -24.42 -24.80
C VAL A 346 1.74 -24.90 -26.24
N ASN A 347 1.77 -26.23 -26.44
CA ASN A 347 1.56 -26.82 -27.75
C ASN A 347 0.06 -27.02 -27.99
N VAL A 348 -0.51 -26.28 -28.93
CA VAL A 348 -1.92 -26.34 -29.31
C VAL A 348 -1.98 -26.79 -30.78
N PHE A 349 -2.51 -27.99 -31.03
CA PHE A 349 -2.59 -28.61 -32.36
C PHE A 349 -1.26 -28.83 -33.11
N GLY A 350 -0.15 -29.00 -32.38
CA GLY A 350 1.17 -29.16 -32.99
C GLY A 350 1.92 -27.83 -33.19
N GLU A 351 1.28 -26.69 -32.94
CA GLU A 351 1.91 -25.37 -32.94
C GLU A 351 2.27 -24.96 -31.51
N GLU A 352 3.52 -24.58 -31.28
CA GLU A 352 3.97 -24.01 -30.02
C GLU A 352 3.55 -22.54 -29.94
N GLN A 353 2.67 -22.22 -29.00
CA GLN A 353 2.28 -20.86 -28.67
C GLN A 353 3.03 -20.41 -27.42
N GLU A 354 3.71 -19.27 -27.49
CA GLU A 354 4.37 -18.64 -26.35
C GLU A 354 3.50 -17.51 -25.80
N GLU A 355 3.10 -17.63 -24.54
CA GLU A 355 2.45 -16.56 -23.78
C GLU A 355 3.47 -15.98 -22.78
N ILE A 356 3.63 -14.66 -22.77
CA ILE A 356 4.50 -13.98 -21.80
C ILE A 356 3.62 -13.47 -20.67
N ALA A 357 3.79 -14.05 -19.49
CA ALA A 357 3.23 -13.56 -18.24
C ALA A 357 4.29 -12.75 -17.47
N TRP A 358 3.84 -11.90 -16.55
CA TRP A 358 4.71 -11.14 -15.65
C TRP A 358 4.38 -11.55 -14.22
N ASP A 359 5.34 -12.22 -13.58
CA ASP A 359 5.18 -12.79 -12.25
C ASP A 359 6.15 -12.13 -11.27
N LEU A 360 5.77 -12.09 -9.99
CA LEU A 360 6.62 -11.64 -8.90
C LEU A 360 7.80 -12.60 -8.72
N ILE A 361 9.02 -12.04 -8.67
CA ILE A 361 10.23 -12.82 -8.41
C ILE A 361 10.42 -12.97 -6.91
N ASP A 362 10.00 -14.12 -6.39
CA ASP A 362 10.07 -14.41 -4.95
C ASP A 362 11.48 -14.80 -4.46
N SER A 363 12.39 -15.17 -5.35
CA SER A 363 13.72 -15.64 -4.98
C SER A 363 14.79 -15.11 -5.91
N ILE A 364 15.80 -14.48 -5.31
CA ILE A 364 16.89 -13.82 -6.03
C ILE A 364 18.20 -14.39 -5.49
N PRO A 365 19.12 -14.85 -6.35
CA PRO A 365 20.29 -15.60 -5.93
C PRO A 365 21.40 -14.74 -5.29
N LYS A 366 21.27 -13.41 -5.34
CA LYS A 366 22.30 -12.47 -4.91
C LYS A 366 21.68 -11.31 -4.15
N GLU A 367 22.38 -10.86 -3.12
CA GLU A 367 22.03 -9.66 -2.37
C GLU A 367 22.24 -8.38 -3.19
N LEU A 368 23.19 -8.39 -4.12
CA LEU A 368 23.51 -7.26 -4.99
C LEU A 368 23.57 -7.73 -6.44
N ILE A 369 22.83 -7.03 -7.31
CA ILE A 369 22.89 -7.22 -8.76
C ILE A 369 23.35 -5.91 -9.40
N THR A 370 24.46 -5.98 -10.13
CA THR A 370 24.95 -4.90 -10.98
C THR A 370 24.46 -5.14 -12.40
N LEU A 371 23.84 -4.13 -12.98
CA LEU A 371 23.36 -4.13 -14.36
C LEU A 371 24.16 -3.10 -15.16
N ASP A 372 25.08 -3.59 -15.98
CA ASP A 372 25.80 -2.88 -17.03
C ASP A 372 25.13 -3.14 -18.40
N ASP A 373 25.21 -2.21 -19.34
CA ASP A 373 24.63 -2.34 -20.69
C ASP A 373 23.10 -2.49 -20.78
N HIS A 374 22.37 -2.01 -19.77
CA HIS A 374 20.91 -1.96 -19.77
C HIS A 374 20.42 -0.54 -20.01
N LEU A 375 19.23 -0.43 -20.61
CA LEU A 375 18.50 0.82 -20.70
C LEU A 375 17.46 0.82 -19.58
N PHE A 376 17.41 1.91 -18.82
CA PHE A 376 16.44 2.08 -17.75
C PHE A 376 15.46 3.16 -18.11
N ARG A 377 14.17 2.88 -17.93
CA ARG A 377 13.11 3.87 -18.01
C ARG A 377 12.56 4.08 -16.61
N VAL A 378 12.77 5.27 -16.05
CA VAL A 378 12.40 5.63 -14.69
C VAL A 378 11.16 6.51 -14.74
N PHE A 379 10.15 6.15 -13.96
CA PHE A 379 8.86 6.84 -13.89
C PHE A 379 8.85 7.70 -12.63
N PHE A 380 8.65 9.00 -12.79
CA PHE A 380 8.58 9.95 -11.66
C PHE A 380 7.18 10.53 -11.54
N ASP A 381 6.64 10.48 -10.32
CA ASP A 381 5.38 11.08 -9.93
C ASP A 381 5.68 12.33 -9.09
N SER A 382 5.51 13.51 -9.69
CA SER A 382 5.78 14.78 -9.01
C SER A 382 4.72 15.15 -7.99
N GLU A 383 3.49 14.65 -8.13
CA GLU A 383 2.42 14.93 -7.16
C GLU A 383 2.67 14.20 -5.85
N LYS A 384 3.21 12.97 -5.93
CA LYS A 384 3.55 12.16 -4.76
C LYS A 384 5.00 12.30 -4.31
N GLU A 385 5.84 12.99 -5.08
CA GLU A 385 7.29 13.08 -4.88
C GLU A 385 7.97 11.70 -4.87
N THR A 386 7.50 10.75 -5.68
CA THR A 386 7.96 9.35 -5.68
C THR A 386 8.49 8.87 -7.03
N VAL A 387 9.22 7.74 -6.96
CA VAL A 387 9.61 6.91 -8.11
C VAL A 387 8.83 5.60 -8.04
N PRO A 388 7.58 5.56 -8.56
CA PRO A 388 6.72 4.40 -8.38
C PRO A 388 7.14 3.19 -9.23
N GLY A 389 7.94 3.39 -10.28
CA GLY A 389 8.39 2.29 -11.13
C GLY A 389 9.72 2.50 -11.85
N ILE A 390 10.43 1.40 -12.09
CA ILE A 390 11.64 1.34 -12.91
C ILE A 390 11.52 0.16 -13.87
N GLU A 391 11.51 0.44 -15.17
CA GLU A 391 11.54 -0.57 -16.21
C GLU A 391 12.98 -0.84 -16.64
N VAL A 392 13.37 -2.12 -16.64
CA VAL A 392 14.71 -2.58 -17.03
C VAL A 392 14.64 -3.22 -18.40
N LEU A 393 15.36 -2.66 -19.37
CA LEU A 393 15.40 -3.14 -20.74
C LEU A 393 16.81 -3.58 -21.15
N LYS A 394 16.87 -4.69 -21.88
CA LYS A 394 18.12 -5.25 -22.41
C LYS A 394 18.17 -5.10 -23.91
N LYS A 395 19.32 -4.68 -24.44
CA LYS A 395 19.54 -4.63 -25.88
C LYS A 395 19.39 -6.03 -26.48
N GLY A 396 18.50 -6.18 -27.46
CA GLY A 396 18.35 -7.39 -28.22
C GLY A 396 19.65 -7.70 -28.97
N LYS A 397 20.08 -8.97 -28.97
CA LYS A 397 21.11 -9.38 -29.92
C LYS A 397 20.49 -9.22 -31.30
N GLU A 398 21.00 -8.28 -32.09
CA GLU A 398 20.71 -8.25 -33.52
C GLU A 398 20.92 -9.68 -34.02
N LYS A 399 19.84 -10.33 -34.45
CA LYS A 399 19.98 -11.57 -35.21
C LYS A 399 20.69 -11.14 -36.46
N ASN A 400 22.02 -11.24 -36.46
CA ASN A 400 22.85 -11.24 -37.65
C ASN A 400 22.35 -12.41 -38.48
N ASN A 401 21.26 -12.23 -39.22
CA ASN A 401 20.81 -13.15 -40.23
C ASN A 401 21.91 -13.13 -41.30
N PRO A 402 22.79 -14.14 -41.35
CA PRO A 402 23.82 -14.18 -42.37
C PRO A 402 23.10 -14.66 -43.63
N GLY A 403 22.66 -13.72 -44.46
CA GLY A 403 22.10 -14.04 -45.77
C GLY A 403 20.59 -14.14 -45.80
N THR A 404 19.95 -12.99 -45.98
CA THR A 404 18.88 -12.93 -46.98
C THR A 404 19.07 -11.62 -47.73
N SER A 405 19.93 -11.64 -48.74
CA SER A 405 19.96 -10.61 -49.76
C SER A 405 18.66 -10.70 -50.56
N THR A 406 17.58 -10.14 -50.03
CA THR A 406 16.42 -9.82 -50.84
C THR A 406 16.83 -8.66 -51.74
N ASN A 407 17.18 -9.04 -52.96
CA ASN A 407 17.44 -8.16 -54.09
C ASN A 407 16.14 -7.43 -54.45
N SER A 408 15.81 -6.35 -53.73
CA SER A 408 14.70 -5.47 -54.08
C SER A 408 15.20 -4.43 -55.09
N ASN A 409 15.07 -4.82 -56.35
CA ASN A 409 15.16 -3.97 -57.51
C ASN A 409 14.17 -2.79 -57.36
N PRO A 410 14.59 -1.51 -57.36
CA PRO A 410 13.67 -0.40 -57.23
C PRO A 410 12.96 -0.18 -58.56
N LYS A 411 11.66 -0.47 -58.58
CA LYS A 411 10.78 -0.18 -59.71
C LYS A 411 10.61 1.34 -59.82
N LYS A 412 11.38 1.89 -60.76
CA LYS A 412 11.28 3.23 -61.34
C LYS A 412 9.81 3.57 -61.62
N LYS A 413 9.26 4.59 -60.96
CA LYS A 413 8.07 5.33 -61.43
C LYS A 413 8.54 6.72 -61.84
N GLU A 414 8.48 6.95 -63.15
CA GLU A 414 8.60 8.25 -63.81
C GLU A 414 7.27 9.01 -63.66
N SER A 415 7.39 10.27 -63.23
CA SER A 415 6.64 11.46 -63.66
C SER A 415 7.21 12.62 -62.81
N GLU A 416 8.06 13.48 -63.38
CA GLU A 416 7.69 14.84 -63.84
C GLU A 416 7.11 15.69 -62.68
N GLU A 417 7.59 16.88 -62.32
CA GLU A 417 8.41 17.86 -63.01
C GLU A 417 8.80 18.98 -62.00
N ASN A 418 9.80 19.77 -62.37
CA ASN A 418 10.08 21.14 -61.92
C ASN A 418 10.82 21.41 -60.59
N GLY A 419 12.09 21.81 -60.74
CA GLY A 419 12.40 23.22 -60.46
C GLY A 419 13.63 23.55 -59.58
N SER A 420 14.82 23.62 -60.22
CA SER A 420 15.90 24.59 -59.92
C SER A 420 16.66 24.45 -58.58
N SER A 421 17.94 24.81 -58.40
CA SER A 421 19.07 25.15 -59.24
C SER A 421 20.33 25.20 -58.35
N LYS A 422 21.51 25.10 -58.98
CA LYS A 422 22.86 25.51 -58.51
C LYS A 422 23.64 24.53 -57.60
N ARG A 423 24.42 23.67 -58.25
CA ARG A 423 25.77 23.29 -57.76
C ARG A 423 26.84 23.84 -58.70
N ARG A 424 27.84 24.48 -58.11
CA ARG A 424 29.02 25.07 -58.76
C ARG A 424 29.91 23.97 -59.34
N ASN A 425 30.35 24.16 -60.59
CA ASN A 425 31.41 23.38 -61.21
C ASN A 425 32.77 23.75 -60.57
N LEU A 426 33.53 22.74 -60.15
CA LEU A 426 34.97 22.86 -59.92
C LEU A 426 35.71 22.22 -61.11
N PRO A 427 36.81 22.82 -61.60
CA PRO A 427 37.56 22.28 -62.74
C PRO A 427 38.39 21.04 -62.34
N LYS A 428 38.45 20.07 -63.26
CA LYS A 428 39.25 18.84 -63.17
C LYS A 428 40.74 19.15 -63.26
N ILE A 429 41.53 18.49 -62.42
CA ILE A 429 43.00 18.40 -62.50
C ILE A 429 43.36 17.36 -63.58
N PRO A 430 44.30 17.64 -64.50
CA PRO A 430 44.78 16.65 -65.47
C PRO A 430 45.75 15.67 -64.81
N SER A 431 45.49 14.37 -64.99
CA SER A 431 46.40 13.27 -64.68
C SER A 431 47.49 13.18 -65.74
N GLY A 432 48.75 13.25 -65.31
CA GLY A 432 49.92 13.04 -66.17
C GLY A 432 50.10 11.57 -66.57
N GLU A 433 50.52 11.38 -67.81
CA GLU A 433 50.97 10.12 -68.38
C GLU A 433 52.39 9.78 -67.88
N ASN A 434 52.59 8.51 -67.52
CA ASN A 434 53.80 7.72 -67.75
C ASN A 434 53.41 6.26 -67.89
#